data_AF-A0A6N4VEC0-F1
#
_entry.id   AF-A0A6N4VEC0-F1
#
_cell.length_a   1.000
_cell.length_b   1.000
_cell.length_c   1.000
_cell.angle_alpha   90.00
_cell.angle_beta   90.00
_cell.angle_gamma   90.00
#
_symmetry.space_group_name_H-M   'P 1'
#
loop_
_entity.id
_entity.type
_entity.pdbx_description
1 polymer ?
#
loop_
_entity_poly.entity_id
_entity_poly.type
_entity_poly.pdbx_seq_one_letter_code
_entity_poly.pdbx_strand_id
1 'polypeptide(L)' 'MATLRVYLRIQLMTFVFGLVGPIFLVVYFAAQPEPDLRWMYWWGLFITAGDILAALALTESTLRGGRAVAVARRSAEDQA' A
#
# COMPACT_ATOMS: atom_id res chain seq x y z
N MET A 1 19.26 11.54 15.49
CA MET A 1 18.78 10.14 15.34
C MET A 1 17.26 10.01 15.15
N ALA A 2 16.54 11.03 14.63
CA ALA A 2 15.08 10.94 14.44
C ALA A 2 14.70 10.37 13.06
N THR A 3 15.38 10.80 12.00
CA THR A 3 15.11 10.38 10.61
C THR A 3 15.28 8.88 10.41
N LEU A 4 16.35 8.29 10.97
CA LEU A 4 16.63 6.85 10.90
C LEU A 4 15.52 6.02 11.57
N ARG A 5 14.98 6.50 12.70
CA ARG A 5 13.89 5.86 13.44
C ARG A 5 12.56 5.93 12.67
N VAL A 6 12.27 7.04 12.02
CA VAL A 6 11.08 7.20 11.15
C VAL A 6 11.19 6.29 9.93
N TYR A 7 12.36 6.24 9.29
CA TYR A 7 12.60 5.39 8.14
C TYR A 7 12.41 3.91 8.48
N LEU A 8 13.03 3.44 9.57
CA LEU A 8 12.86 2.08 10.08
C LEU A 8 11.39 1.77 10.36
N ARG A 9 10.66 2.69 11.00
CA ARG A 9 9.23 2.49 11.33
C ARG A 9 8.37 2.35 10.07
N ILE A 10 8.55 3.23 9.10
CA ILE A 10 7.81 3.19 7.84
C ILE A 10 8.16 1.91 7.08
N GLN A 11 9.44 1.55 7.01
CA GLN A 11 9.90 0.36 6.31
C GLN A 11 9.34 -0.93 6.93
N LEU A 12 9.25 -0.99 8.27
CA LEU A 12 8.63 -2.11 8.98
C LEU A 12 7.12 -2.17 8.71
N MET A 13 6.43 -1.02 8.67
CA MET A 13 5.02 -0.97 8.25
C MET A 13 4.84 -1.43 6.80
N THR A 14 5.70 -1.01 5.87
CA THR A 14 5.63 -1.46 4.47
C THR A 14 5.85 -2.97 4.33
N PHE A 15 6.74 -3.57 5.12
CA PHE A 15 6.90 -5.03 5.14
C PHE A 15 5.63 -5.73 5.65
N VAL A 16 4.99 -5.19 6.69
CA VAL A 16 3.78 -5.78 7.30
C VAL A 16 2.53 -5.60 6.43
N PHE A 17 2.35 -4.46 5.76
CA PHE A 17 1.16 -4.22 4.94
C PHE A 17 1.35 -4.61 3.47
N GLY A 18 2.51 -4.30 2.88
CA GLY A 18 2.74 -4.49 1.44
C GLY A 18 3.30 -5.86 1.04
N LEU A 19 3.97 -6.57 1.95
CA LEU A 19 4.67 -7.83 1.61
C LEU A 19 4.05 -9.08 2.24
N VAL A 20 3.25 -8.92 3.30
CA VAL A 20 2.57 -10.03 4.00
C VAL A 20 1.61 -10.78 3.07
N GLY A 21 0.78 -10.06 2.32
CA GLY A 21 -0.19 -10.66 1.38
C GLY A 21 0.49 -11.55 0.32
N PRO A 22 1.46 -11.03 -0.45
CA PRO A 22 2.23 -11.82 -1.41
C PRO A 22 2.98 -13.01 -0.79
N ILE A 23 3.62 -12.85 0.37
CA ILE A 23 4.32 -13.96 1.04
C ILE A 23 3.34 -15.08 1.42
N PHE A 24 2.19 -14.75 2.01
CA PHE A 24 1.18 -15.75 2.40
C PHE A 24 0.70 -16.55 1.19
N LEU A 25 0.44 -15.88 0.08
CA LEU A 25 0.04 -16.54 -1.17
C LEU A 25 1.18 -17.42 -1.72
N VAL A 26 2.42 -16.93 -1.74
CA VAL A 26 3.58 -17.70 -2.18
C VAL A 26 3.77 -18.95 -1.32
N VAL A 27 3.71 -18.85 0.01
CA VAL A 27 3.85 -20.01 0.90
C VAL A 27 2.68 -20.98 0.73
N TYR A 28 1.45 -20.49 0.53
CA TYR A 28 0.30 -21.36 0.26
C TYR A 28 0.48 -22.21 -1.00
N PHE A 29 1.02 -21.61 -2.08
CA PHE A 29 1.27 -22.34 -3.33
C PHE A 29 2.55 -23.17 -3.31
N ALA A 30 3.55 -22.78 -2.52
CA ALA A 30 4.83 -23.48 -2.41
C ALA A 30 4.78 -24.67 -1.45
N ALA A 31 3.96 -24.59 -0.39
CA ALA A 31 3.71 -25.71 0.48
C ALA A 31 2.84 -26.74 -0.26
N GLN A 32 3.20 -28.02 -0.12
CA GLN A 32 2.42 -29.16 -0.64
C GLN A 32 0.95 -29.02 -0.20
N PRO A 33 -0.04 -29.58 -0.95
CA PRO A 33 -1.46 -29.34 -0.71
C PRO A 33 -1.94 -29.97 0.60
N GLU A 34 -1.56 -29.37 1.72
CA GLU A 34 -2.02 -29.72 3.04
C GLU A 34 -3.32 -28.94 3.28
N PRO A 35 -4.42 -29.64 3.59
CA PRO A 35 -5.74 -29.02 3.73
C PRO A 35 -5.81 -27.93 4.83
N ASP A 36 -4.82 -27.86 5.71
CA ASP A 36 -4.68 -26.87 6.79
C ASP A 36 -4.25 -25.48 6.28
N LEU A 37 -3.57 -25.41 5.13
CA LEU A 37 -3.07 -24.15 4.56
C LEU A 37 -4.16 -23.28 3.90
N ARG A 38 -5.36 -23.82 3.67
CA ARG A 38 -6.47 -23.11 3.02
C ARG A 38 -6.84 -21.80 3.71
N TRP A 39 -6.67 -21.72 5.03
CA TRP A 39 -6.90 -20.48 5.79
C TRP A 39 -5.93 -19.36 5.36
N MET A 40 -4.69 -19.73 5.05
CA MET A 40 -3.64 -18.80 4.63
C MET A 40 -3.90 -18.22 3.23
N TYR A 41 -4.52 -18.99 2.33
CA TYR A 41 -4.98 -18.51 1.03
C TYR A 41 -6.01 -17.38 1.16
N TRP A 42 -7.07 -17.61 1.94
CA TRP A 42 -8.15 -16.63 2.12
C TRP A 42 -7.66 -15.36 2.80
N TRP A 43 -6.83 -15.49 3.83
CA TRP A 43 -6.22 -14.33 4.49
C TRP A 43 -5.21 -13.60 3.60
N GLY A 44 -4.35 -14.33 2.89
CA GLY A 44 -3.40 -13.76 1.94
C GLY A 44 -4.11 -12.96 0.86
N LEU A 45 -5.20 -13.48 0.30
CA LEU A 45 -6.01 -12.79 -0.69
C LEU A 45 -6.69 -11.54 -0.11
N PHE A 46 -7.29 -11.64 1.07
CA PHE A 46 -7.96 -10.52 1.74
C PHE A 46 -6.99 -9.38 2.07
N ILE A 47 -5.81 -9.69 2.64
CA ILE A 47 -4.78 -8.71 2.97
C ILE A 47 -4.26 -8.04 1.69
N THR A 48 -3.97 -8.83 0.64
CA THR A 48 -3.49 -8.29 -0.64
C THR A 48 -4.52 -7.35 -1.27
N ALA A 49 -5.79 -7.73 -1.28
CA ALA A 49 -6.86 -6.88 -1.80
C ALA A 49 -6.99 -5.58 -0.99
N GLY A 50 -6.93 -5.66 0.34
CA GLY A 50 -6.94 -4.50 1.22
C GLY A 50 -5.77 -3.54 0.97
N ASP A 51 -4.55 -4.07 0.79
CA ASP A 51 -3.35 -3.29 0.51
C ASP A 51 -3.46 -2.55 -0.84
N ILE A 52 -3.92 -3.23 -1.90
CA ILE A 52 -4.15 -2.61 -3.21
C ILE A 52 -5.19 -1.49 -3.12
N LEU A 53 -6.30 -1.72 -2.42
CA LEU A 53 -7.34 -0.70 -2.24
C LEU A 53 -6.83 0.50 -1.45
N ALA A 54 -6.02 0.28 -0.41
CA ALA A 54 -5.38 1.34 0.35
C ALA A 54 -4.40 2.15 -0.53
N ALA A 55 -3.60 1.48 -1.35
CA ALA A 55 -2.68 2.12 -2.29
C ALA A 55 -3.42 2.98 -3.32
N LEU A 56 -4.54 2.48 -3.87
CA LEU A 56 -5.39 3.23 -4.80
C LEU A 56 -6.04 4.44 -4.11
N ALA A 57 -6.58 4.28 -2.90
CA ALA A 57 -7.18 5.37 -2.14
C ALA A 57 -6.16 6.48 -1.82
N LEU A 58 -4.96 6.11 -1.39
CA LEU A 58 -3.88 7.04 -1.11
C LEU A 58 -3.43 7.77 -2.39
N THR A 59 -3.31 7.05 -3.50
CA THR A 59 -2.95 7.63 -4.81
C THR A 59 -4.00 8.65 -5.26
N GLU A 60 -5.29 8.32 -5.19
CA GLU A 60 -6.37 9.22 -5.54
C GLU A 60 -6.37 10.49 -4.65
N SER A 61 -6.17 10.33 -3.33
CA SER A 61 -6.08 11.47 -2.42
C SER A 61 -4.90 12.41 -2.76
N THR A 62 -3.77 11.83 -3.15
CA THR A 62 -2.55 12.56 -3.55
C THR A 62 -2.76 13.31 -4.87
N LEU A 63 -3.35 12.65 -5.87
CA LEU A 63 -3.65 13.26 -7.18
C LEU A 63 -4.65 14.41 -7.06
N ARG A 64 -5.68 14.27 -6.21
CA ARG A 64 -6.66 15.32 -5.95
C ARG A 64 -6.02 16.56 -5.34
N GLY A 65 -5.13 16.38 -4.36
CA GLY A 65 -4.34 17.47 -3.78
C GLY A 65 -3.45 18.17 -4.81
N GLY A 66 -2.73 17.40 -5.63
CA GLY A 66 -1.87 17.94 -6.69
C GLY A 66 -2.64 18.74 -7.75
N ARG A 67 -3.83 18.29 -8.16
CA ARG A 67 -4.70 19.02 -9.08
C ARG A 67 -5.18 20.35 -8.50
N ALA A 68 -5.57 20.37 -7.22
CA ALA A 68 -6.02 21.60 -6.57
C ALA A 68 -4.91 22.67 -6.54
N VAL A 69 -3.67 22.27 -6.24
CA VAL A 69 -2.51 23.16 -6.26
C VAL A 69 -2.19 23.65 -7.68
N ALA A 70 -2.26 22.77 -8.69
CA ALA A 70 -2.00 23.14 -10.08
C ALA A 70 -3.04 24.14 -10.62
N VAL A 71 -4.31 23.99 -10.23
CA VAL A 71 -5.38 24.94 -10.59
C VAL A 71 -5.14 26.29 -9.92
N ALA A 72 -4.86 26.31 -8.61
CA ALA A 72 -4.57 27.55 -7.88
C ALA A 72 -3.38 28.31 -8.47
N ARG A 73 -2.34 27.58 -8.91
CA ARG A 73 -1.17 28.16 -9.57
C ARG A 73 -1.54 28.82 -10.91
N ARG A 74 -2.31 28.14 -11.77
CA ARG A 74 -2.77 28.72 -13.05
C ARG A 74 -3.59 30.00 -12.83
N SER A 75 -4.49 30.00 -11.86
CA SER A 75 -5.31 31.19 -11.56
C SER A 75 -4.47 32.38 -11.06
N ALA A 76 -3.32 32.14 -10.43
CA ALA A 76 -2.40 33.20 -10.03
C ALA A 76 -1.54 33.71 -11.21
N GLU A 77 -1.18 32.84 -12.15
CA GLU A 77 -0.45 33.20 -13.37
C GLU A 77 -1.33 34.02 -14.34
N ASP A 78 -2.63 33.73 -14.45
CA ASP A 78 -3.57 34.49 -15.31
C ASP A 78 -3.93 35.89 -14.76
N GLN A 79 -3.64 36.17 -13.47
CA GLN A 79 -3.91 37.44 -12.80
C GLN A 79 -2.72 38.41 -12.75
N ALA A 80 -1.54 37.97 -13.22
CA ALA A 80 -0.29 38.74 -13.24
C ALA A 80 -0.03 39.33 -14.63
#